data_AF-A0A7V5H212-F1
#
_entry.id   AF-A0A7V5H212-F1
#
_cell.length_a   1.000
_cell.length_b   1.000
_cell.length_c   1.000
_cell.angle_alpha   90.00
_cell.angle_beta   90.00
_cell.angle_gamma   90.00
#
_symmetry.space_group_name_H-M   'P 1'
#
loop_
_entity.id
_entity.type
_entity.pdbx_description
1 polymer ?
#
loop_
_entity_poly.entity_id
_entity_poly.type
_entity_poly.pdbx_seq_one_letter_code
_entity_poly.pdbx_strand_id
1 'polypeptide(L)'
;MRTLIFLVFILGPLYAIDEYPIWFLYPNRFPGIIVGYSYNGLSAKTDAENMYCAYRSCVVNGTLEIFEDSDQDQWLKNSDYYYYYSPDSLLKIQGKLVGIDSFMTNVLTGDYIGAYSFNKEDSLPNEWLKVASLSAPEWAFKTFWEEEQFVYGVGMFSAKRNENDAWKTAEEQAIFTILTNMAVSYHRIKILNQDESGRQAAYQEISF
;
A
#
# COMPACT_ATOMS: atom_id res chain seq x y z
N MET A 1 1.67 55.45 17.38
CA MET A 1 0.98 54.52 18.30
C MET A 1 -0.47 54.44 17.86
N ARG A 2 -1.04 53.22 17.71
CA ARG A 2 -2.26 52.83 16.95
C ARG A 2 -1.89 52.34 15.53
N THR A 3 -2.19 51.13 15.07
CA THR A 3 -3.00 50.03 15.60
C THR A 3 -2.44 48.73 15.02
N LEU A 4 -2.09 47.78 15.88
CA LEU A 4 -1.70 46.42 15.51
C LEU A 4 -2.98 45.72 15.02
N ILE A 5 -3.14 45.55 13.71
CA ILE A 5 -4.26 44.79 13.15
C ILE A 5 -3.98 43.31 13.44
N PHE A 6 -4.84 42.75 14.28
CA PHE A 6 -4.88 41.36 14.72
C PHE A 6 -4.81 40.38 13.55
N LEU A 7 -3.68 39.72 13.41
CA LEU A 7 -3.48 38.55 12.54
C LEU A 7 -3.99 37.31 13.29
N VAL A 8 -5.30 37.24 13.52
CA VAL A 8 -5.97 36.10 14.20
C VAL A 8 -6.94 35.44 13.23
N PHE A 9 -6.39 34.88 12.15
CA PHE A 9 -7.13 34.01 11.23
C PHE A 9 -6.32 32.78 10.76
N ILE A 10 -5.16 32.49 11.36
CA ILE A 10 -4.29 31.36 10.94
C ILE A 10 -4.10 30.32 12.07
N LEU A 11 -5.12 30.12 12.89
CA LEU A 11 -5.16 29.02 13.85
C LEU A 11 -6.56 28.39 13.79
N GLY A 12 -6.96 27.95 12.59
CA GLY A 12 -7.91 26.83 12.51
C GLY A 12 -7.21 25.61 13.13
N PRO A 13 -7.91 24.77 13.91
CA PRO A 13 -7.31 23.53 14.35
C PRO A 13 -6.89 22.74 13.10
N LEU A 14 -5.63 22.31 13.08
CA LEU A 14 -5.13 21.29 12.16
C LEU A 14 -5.90 20.00 12.48
N TYR A 15 -7.12 19.89 11.96
CA TYR A 15 -7.88 18.66 12.04
C TYR A 15 -7.21 17.66 11.09
N ALA A 16 -6.93 16.47 11.62
CA ALA A 16 -6.63 15.32 10.78
C ALA A 16 -7.81 15.10 9.83
N ILE A 17 -7.52 14.57 8.65
CA ILE A 17 -8.57 14.25 7.69
C ILE A 17 -9.36 13.06 8.23
N ASP A 18 -10.62 13.34 8.59
CA ASP A 18 -11.56 12.34 9.07
C ASP A 18 -12.47 11.82 7.94
N GLU A 19 -12.36 12.39 6.74
CA GLU A 19 -13.17 12.05 5.56
C GLU A 19 -12.29 11.74 4.36
N TYR A 20 -12.53 10.61 3.69
CA TYR A 20 -11.79 10.23 2.49
C TYR A 20 -12.75 9.91 1.35
N PRO A 21 -12.33 10.14 0.09
CA PRO A 21 -13.12 9.72 -1.05
C PRO A 21 -13.31 8.20 -1.09
N ILE A 22 -14.47 7.75 -1.56
CA ILE A 22 -14.77 6.31 -1.67
C ILE A 22 -13.80 5.59 -2.60
N TRP A 23 -13.34 6.25 -3.66
CA TRP A 23 -12.37 5.66 -4.59
C TRP A 23 -11.03 5.37 -3.93
N PHE A 24 -10.67 6.11 -2.88
CA PHE A 24 -9.45 5.90 -2.13
C PHE A 24 -9.60 4.77 -1.10
N LEU A 25 -10.70 4.74 -0.36
CA LEU A 25 -10.94 3.72 0.66
C LEU A 25 -11.33 2.34 0.08
N TYR A 26 -11.96 2.32 -1.10
CA TYR A 26 -12.43 1.10 -1.75
C TYR A 26 -11.91 0.99 -3.19
N PRO A 27 -10.58 0.88 -3.39
CA PRO A 27 -9.98 0.89 -4.72
C PRO A 27 -10.46 -0.28 -5.61
N ASN A 28 -10.89 -1.39 -4.99
CA ASN A 28 -11.44 -2.54 -5.71
C ASN A 28 -12.73 -2.22 -6.50
N ARG A 29 -13.48 -1.18 -6.13
CA ARG A 29 -14.68 -0.73 -6.85
C ARG A 29 -14.35 0.07 -8.11
N PHE A 30 -13.10 0.49 -8.28
CA PHE A 30 -12.64 1.34 -9.38
C PHE A 30 -11.44 0.70 -10.10
N PRO A 31 -11.61 -0.49 -10.68
CA PRO A 31 -10.52 -1.19 -11.35
C PRO A 31 -10.03 -0.36 -12.54
N GLY A 32 -8.75 0.02 -12.53
CA GLY A 32 -8.13 0.85 -13.56
C GLY A 32 -7.74 2.25 -13.07
N ILE A 33 -8.18 2.64 -11.88
CA ILE A 33 -7.67 3.85 -11.23
C ILE A 33 -6.34 3.55 -10.57
N ILE A 34 -5.40 4.45 -10.79
CA ILE A 34 -4.05 4.39 -10.24
C ILE A 34 -3.93 5.50 -9.21
N VAL A 35 -3.64 5.13 -7.97
CA VAL A 35 -3.42 6.08 -6.88
C VAL A 35 -1.95 6.46 -6.84
N GLY A 36 -1.67 7.73 -6.55
CA GLY A 36 -0.32 8.19 -6.26
C GLY A 36 -0.29 9.18 -5.13
N TYR A 37 0.83 9.22 -4.43
CA TYR A 37 1.05 10.03 -3.23
C TYR A 37 2.07 11.12 -3.52
N SER A 38 1.79 12.37 -3.13
CA SER A 38 2.84 13.40 -3.14
C SER A 38 3.59 13.35 -1.81
N TYR A 39 4.92 13.27 -1.86
CA TYR A 39 5.73 13.28 -0.64
C TYR A 39 7.13 13.77 -0.99
N ASN A 40 7.77 14.47 -0.05
CA ASN A 40 9.16 14.94 -0.20
C ASN A 40 9.44 15.71 -1.52
N GLY A 41 8.46 16.46 -2.02
CA GLY A 41 8.57 17.21 -3.28
C GLY A 41 8.37 16.39 -4.56
N LEU A 42 8.13 15.07 -4.45
CA LEU A 42 7.69 14.24 -5.57
C LEU A 42 6.20 14.46 -5.84
N SER A 43 5.83 14.50 -7.12
CA SER A 43 4.43 14.62 -7.52
C SER A 43 3.73 13.27 -7.40
N ALA A 44 2.46 13.29 -6.97
CA ALA A 44 1.61 12.09 -6.93
C ALA A 44 1.53 11.39 -8.29
N LYS A 45 1.61 12.11 -9.41
CA LYS A 45 1.62 11.52 -10.75
C LYS A 45 2.87 10.67 -10.98
N THR A 46 4.03 11.17 -10.58
CA THR A 46 5.30 10.44 -10.72
C THR A 46 5.29 9.17 -9.89
N ASP A 47 4.77 9.25 -8.66
CA ASP A 47 4.57 8.08 -7.80
C ASP A 47 3.60 7.06 -8.44
N ALA A 48 2.44 7.51 -8.92
CA ALA A 48 1.47 6.65 -9.63
C ALA A 48 2.08 5.93 -10.84
N GLU A 49 2.92 6.61 -11.63
CA GLU A 49 3.62 6.00 -12.76
C GLU A 49 4.61 4.91 -12.29
N ASN A 50 5.41 5.22 -11.27
CA ASN A 50 6.36 4.26 -10.70
C ASN A 50 5.64 3.03 -10.13
N MET A 51 4.57 3.25 -9.37
CA MET A 51 3.82 2.17 -8.73
C MET A 51 3.05 1.31 -9.72
N TYR A 52 2.49 1.92 -10.76
CA TYR A 52 1.88 1.15 -11.84
C TYR A 52 2.87 0.16 -12.47
N CYS A 53 4.13 0.58 -12.68
CA CYS A 53 5.17 -0.32 -13.17
C CYS A 53 5.48 -1.42 -12.16
N ALA A 54 5.68 -1.05 -10.89
CA ALA A 54 6.02 -1.99 -9.83
C ALA A 54 4.96 -3.08 -9.65
N TYR A 55 3.68 -2.72 -9.68
CA TYR A 55 2.56 -3.67 -9.49
C TYR A 55 2.32 -4.58 -10.69
N ARG A 56 2.76 -4.17 -11.89
CA ARG A 56 2.64 -5.00 -13.09
C ARG A 56 3.76 -6.03 -13.19
N SER A 57 4.99 -5.61 -12.94
CA SER A 57 6.16 -6.48 -13.03
C SER A 57 7.36 -5.78 -12.41
N CYS A 58 7.83 -6.28 -11.27
CA CYS A 58 9.09 -5.85 -10.67
C CYS A 58 9.91 -7.04 -10.15
N VAL A 59 11.19 -6.76 -9.94
CA VAL A 59 12.09 -7.56 -9.11
C VAL A 59 12.19 -6.84 -7.78
N VAL A 60 11.91 -7.55 -6.69
CA VAL A 60 12.12 -7.02 -5.34
C VAL A 60 13.43 -7.58 -4.80
N ASN A 61 14.31 -6.69 -4.34
CA ASN A 61 15.54 -7.08 -3.67
C ASN A 61 15.58 -6.39 -2.31
N GLY A 62 15.95 -7.12 -1.27
CA GLY A 62 15.97 -6.62 0.09
C GLY A 62 16.36 -7.68 1.09
N THR A 63 16.52 -7.25 2.35
CA THR A 63 16.77 -8.12 3.49
C THR A 63 15.49 -8.24 4.31
N LEU A 64 15.12 -9.46 4.68
CA LEU A 64 14.08 -9.74 5.65
C LEU A 64 14.70 -10.39 6.87
N GLU A 65 14.69 -9.69 8.00
CA GLU A 65 15.09 -10.23 9.29
C GLU A 65 13.82 -10.54 10.10
N ILE A 66 13.66 -11.79 10.48
CA ILE A 66 12.58 -12.24 11.35
C ILE A 66 13.21 -12.62 12.69
N PHE A 67 12.90 -11.87 13.74
CA PHE A 67 13.29 -12.20 15.10
C PHE A 67 12.10 -12.84 15.83
N GLU A 68 12.37 -13.93 16.53
CA GLU A 68 11.47 -14.49 17.52
C GLU A 68 11.71 -13.73 18.82
N ASP A 69 10.76 -12.89 19.22
CA ASP A 69 10.79 -12.26 20.54
C ASP A 69 10.20 -13.26 21.53
N SER A 70 10.99 -13.77 22.47
CA SER A 70 10.53 -14.75 23.46
C SER A 70 9.53 -14.16 24.47
N ASP A 71 9.43 -12.83 24.56
CA ASP A 71 8.59 -12.13 25.54
C ASP A 71 7.28 -11.59 24.95
N GLN A 72 7.13 -11.57 23.62
CA GLN A 72 5.91 -11.19 22.93
C GLN A 72 5.64 -12.24 21.84
N ASP A 73 4.46 -12.86 21.83
CA ASP A 73 4.00 -13.81 20.79
C ASP A 73 3.84 -13.13 19.40
N GLN A 74 4.81 -12.31 18.98
CA GLN A 74 4.84 -11.56 17.74
C GLN A 74 6.24 -11.67 17.12
N TRP A 75 6.26 -12.10 15.87
CA TRP A 75 7.47 -12.09 15.06
C TRP A 75 7.85 -10.64 14.73
N LEU A 76 8.99 -10.17 15.25
CA LEU A 76 9.55 -8.88 14.88
C LEU A 76 10.12 -9.01 13.45
N LYS A 77 9.52 -8.30 12.50
CA LYS A 77 9.97 -8.27 11.10
C LYS A 77 10.65 -6.94 10.82
N ASN A 78 11.96 -6.98 10.54
CA ASN A 78 12.72 -5.84 10.03
C ASN A 78 12.99 -6.07 8.54
N SER A 79 12.67 -5.09 7.69
CA SER A 79 12.80 -5.25 6.25
C SER A 79 13.24 -3.96 5.57
N ASP A 80 14.31 -4.04 4.78
CA ASP A 80 14.74 -2.99 3.84
C ASP A 80 14.68 -3.59 2.43
N TYR A 81 13.79 -3.07 1.57
CA TYR A 81 13.53 -3.62 0.24
C TYR A 81 13.30 -2.53 -0.80
N TYR A 82 13.67 -2.85 -2.04
CA TYR A 82 13.60 -1.96 -3.18
C TYR A 82 12.90 -2.65 -4.35
N TYR A 83 12.00 -1.92 -5.01
CA TYR A 83 11.28 -2.38 -6.20
C TYR A 83 12.04 -1.93 -7.46
N TYR A 84 12.46 -2.89 -8.30
CA TYR A 84 13.10 -2.63 -9.58
C TYR A 84 12.17 -3.04 -10.72
N TYR A 85 11.79 -2.09 -11.58
CA TYR A 85 11.06 -2.33 -12.82
C TYR A 85 11.92 -1.91 -14.01
N SER A 86 11.64 -2.47 -15.20
CA SER A 86 12.44 -2.13 -16.37
C SER A 86 12.24 -0.65 -16.76
N PRO A 87 13.31 0.08 -17.13
CA PRO A 87 13.18 1.46 -17.60
C PRO A 87 12.21 1.60 -18.77
N ASP A 88 12.17 0.60 -19.66
CA ASP A 88 11.23 0.54 -20.78
C ASP A 88 9.76 0.52 -20.35
N SER A 89 9.45 -0.05 -19.17
CA SER A 89 8.08 -0.06 -18.64
C SER A 89 7.64 1.34 -18.25
N LEU A 90 8.51 2.11 -17.58
CA LEU A 90 8.23 3.48 -17.20
C LEU A 90 8.08 4.38 -18.43
N LEU A 91 8.99 4.27 -19.41
CA LEU A 91 8.92 5.05 -20.65
C LEU A 91 7.60 4.84 -21.42
N LYS A 92 6.99 3.65 -21.31
CA LYS A 92 5.69 3.36 -21.97
C LYS A 92 4.51 4.09 -21.35
N ILE A 93 4.59 4.50 -20.09
CA ILE A 93 3.47 5.11 -19.37
C ILE A 93 3.72 6.57 -18.99
N GLN A 94 4.99 6.99 -18.94
CA GLN A 94 5.39 8.30 -18.45
C GLN A 94 4.67 9.41 -19.21
N GLY A 95 4.03 10.30 -18.45
CA GLY A 95 3.25 11.41 -18.98
C GLY A 95 1.85 11.04 -19.48
N LYS A 96 1.53 9.76 -19.66
CA LYS A 96 0.23 9.29 -20.23
C LYS A 96 -0.91 9.26 -19.22
N LEU A 97 -0.59 9.26 -17.92
CA LEU A 97 -1.59 9.33 -16.87
C LEU A 97 -2.22 10.72 -16.79
N VAL A 98 -3.54 10.78 -16.74
CA VAL A 98 -4.34 11.98 -16.56
C VAL A 98 -4.91 11.97 -15.14
N GLY A 99 -4.77 13.08 -14.42
CA GLY A 99 -5.39 13.23 -13.10
C GLY A 99 -6.89 13.40 -13.25
N ILE A 100 -7.66 12.58 -12.54
CA ILE A 100 -9.13 12.56 -12.59
C ILE A 100 -9.77 13.07 -11.31
N ASP A 101 -9.10 12.88 -10.17
CA ASP A 101 -9.50 13.44 -8.87
C ASP A 101 -8.28 13.54 -7.94
N SER A 102 -8.42 14.30 -6.86
CA SER A 102 -7.39 14.44 -5.83
C SER A 102 -7.97 15.00 -4.54
N PHE A 103 -7.38 14.64 -3.41
CA PHE A 103 -7.62 15.30 -2.14
C PHE A 103 -6.32 15.69 -1.45
N MET A 104 -6.34 16.83 -0.78
CA MET A 104 -5.17 17.39 -0.11
C MET A 104 -5.08 16.80 1.30
N THR A 105 -3.96 16.17 1.63
CA THR A 105 -3.68 15.58 2.94
C THR A 105 -3.00 16.54 3.90
N ASN A 106 -2.25 17.52 3.37
CA ASN A 106 -1.67 18.57 4.18
C ASN A 106 -1.63 19.91 3.42
N VAL A 107 -2.40 20.87 3.91
CA VAL A 107 -2.51 22.22 3.30
C VAL A 107 -1.20 23.01 3.39
N LEU A 108 -0.41 22.82 4.47
CA LEU A 108 0.80 23.60 4.71
C LEU A 108 1.96 23.19 3.81
N THR A 109 2.10 21.89 3.55
CA THR A 109 3.12 21.34 2.66
C THR A 109 2.64 21.20 1.22
N GLY A 110 1.33 21.33 0.98
CA GLY A 110 0.72 21.08 -0.32
C GLY A 110 0.69 19.60 -0.69
N ASP A 111 0.74 18.72 0.31
CA ASP A 111 0.69 17.28 0.07
C ASP A 111 -0.73 16.84 -0.26
N TYR A 112 -0.86 15.97 -1.25
CA TYR A 112 -2.11 15.45 -1.78
C TYR A 112 -1.96 14.02 -2.26
N ILE A 113 -3.09 13.33 -2.35
CA ILE A 113 -3.22 12.02 -2.96
C ILE A 113 -4.05 12.21 -4.24
N GLY A 114 -3.54 11.68 -5.35
CA GLY A 114 -4.15 11.81 -6.66
C GLY A 114 -4.66 10.48 -7.19
N ALA A 115 -5.82 10.53 -7.85
CA ALA A 115 -6.33 9.45 -8.69
C ALA A 115 -6.00 9.74 -10.15
N TYR A 116 -5.49 8.74 -10.85
CA TYR A 116 -5.04 8.83 -12.22
C TYR A 116 -5.65 7.74 -13.10
N SER A 117 -5.89 8.06 -14.37
CA SER A 117 -6.31 7.11 -15.40
C SER A 117 -5.57 7.33 -16.72
N PHE A 118 -5.54 6.30 -17.58
CA PHE A 118 -5.15 6.44 -18.98
C PHE A 118 -6.24 7.08 -19.85
N ASN A 119 -7.49 7.05 -19.40
CA ASN A 119 -8.63 7.63 -20.11
C ASN A 119 -9.03 8.96 -19.48
N LYS A 120 -9.16 9.99 -20.33
CA LYS A 120 -9.54 11.35 -19.90
C LYS A 120 -11.04 11.47 -19.60
N GLU A 121 -11.85 10.55 -20.10
CA GLU A 121 -13.30 10.53 -19.88
C GLU A 121 -13.69 9.84 -18.56
N ASP A 122 -12.74 9.16 -17.92
CA ASP A 122 -13.00 8.53 -16.62
C ASP A 122 -13.31 9.60 -15.57
N SER A 123 -14.29 9.32 -14.74
CA SER A 123 -14.71 10.18 -13.65
C SER A 123 -14.99 9.35 -12.41
N LEU A 124 -14.77 9.96 -11.25
CA LEU A 124 -15.00 9.33 -9.96
C LEU A 124 -16.20 9.97 -9.26
N PRO A 125 -16.95 9.19 -8.47
CA PRO A 125 -18.01 9.74 -7.65
C PRO A 125 -17.42 10.70 -6.63
N ASN A 126 -18.06 11.86 -6.46
CA ASN A 126 -17.72 12.82 -5.41
C ASN A 126 -18.40 12.42 -4.09
N GLU A 127 -18.13 11.20 -3.63
CA GLU A 127 -18.66 10.64 -2.38
C GLU A 127 -17.52 10.46 -1.39
N TRP A 128 -17.74 10.95 -0.17
CA TRP A 128 -16.76 10.97 0.91
C TRP A 128 -17.32 10.26 2.13
N LEU A 129 -16.46 9.51 2.82
CA LEU A 129 -16.84 8.73 4.00
C LEU A 129 -16.05 9.17 5.21
N LYS A 130 -16.78 9.38 6.31
CA LYS A 130 -16.21 9.63 7.63
C LYS A 130 -15.62 8.35 8.20
N VAL A 131 -14.31 8.26 8.36
CA VAL A 131 -13.63 7.04 8.87
C VAL A 131 -14.02 6.76 10.31
N ALA A 132 -14.26 7.79 11.11
CA ALA A 132 -14.75 7.65 12.49
C ALA A 132 -16.09 6.91 12.60
N SER A 133 -16.86 6.83 11.50
CA SER A 133 -18.12 6.08 11.45
C SER A 133 -17.96 4.61 11.02
N LEU A 134 -16.76 4.21 10.63
CA LEU A 134 -16.46 2.86 10.15
C LEU A 134 -15.94 1.99 11.31
N SER A 135 -16.49 0.78 11.43
CA SER A 135 -15.90 -0.26 12.27
C SER A 135 -14.64 -0.81 11.60
N ALA A 136 -13.59 -1.07 12.38
CA ALA A 136 -12.43 -1.79 11.89
C ALA A 136 -12.87 -3.14 11.29
N PRO A 137 -12.52 -3.43 10.02
CA PRO A 137 -12.90 -4.68 9.41
C PRO A 137 -12.11 -5.85 10.02
N GLU A 138 -12.71 -7.04 10.06
CA GLU A 138 -12.08 -8.22 10.68
C GLU A 138 -10.71 -8.56 10.06
N TRP A 139 -10.56 -8.35 8.75
CA TRP A 139 -9.31 -8.61 8.05
C TRP A 139 -8.16 -7.70 8.51
N ALA A 140 -8.43 -6.55 9.15
CA ALA A 140 -7.39 -5.64 9.65
C ALA A 140 -6.53 -6.26 10.76
N PHE A 141 -7.00 -7.35 11.39
CA PHE A 141 -6.26 -8.10 12.40
C PHE A 141 -5.51 -9.31 11.83
N LYS A 142 -5.64 -9.57 10.53
CA LYS A 142 -4.87 -10.59 9.81
C LYS A 142 -3.60 -9.96 9.26
N THR A 143 -2.60 -10.77 8.94
CA THR A 143 -1.39 -10.32 8.23
C THR A 143 -1.43 -10.73 6.76
N PHE A 144 -1.94 -11.92 6.48
CA PHE A 144 -1.99 -12.51 5.15
C PHE A 144 -3.13 -13.54 5.11
N TRP A 145 -3.81 -13.64 3.96
CA TRP A 145 -4.71 -14.76 3.70
C TRP A 145 -4.87 -15.00 2.19
N GLU A 146 -5.32 -16.19 1.86
CA GLU A 146 -5.70 -16.58 0.50
C GLU A 146 -7.19 -16.87 0.49
N GLU A 147 -7.89 -16.34 -0.51
CA GLU A 147 -9.31 -16.58 -0.71
C GLU A 147 -9.59 -16.70 -2.20
N GLU A 148 -10.19 -17.83 -2.59
CA GLU A 148 -10.43 -18.22 -3.98
C GLU A 148 -9.17 -18.19 -4.85
N GLN A 149 -9.05 -17.21 -5.76
CA GLN A 149 -7.92 -17.02 -6.68
C GLN A 149 -7.05 -15.81 -6.32
N PHE A 150 -7.31 -15.20 -5.16
CA PHE A 150 -6.66 -13.97 -4.72
C PHE A 150 -5.82 -14.20 -3.47
N VAL A 151 -4.75 -13.43 -3.40
CA VAL A 151 -3.84 -13.38 -2.27
C VAL A 151 -3.92 -11.98 -1.67
N TYR A 152 -4.07 -11.90 -0.36
CA TYR A 152 -4.25 -10.65 0.37
C TYR A 152 -3.16 -10.49 1.41
N GLY A 153 -2.68 -9.27 1.56
CA GLY A 153 -1.75 -8.87 2.61
C GLY A 153 -2.26 -7.61 3.31
N VAL A 154 -1.91 -7.48 4.59
CA VAL A 154 -2.21 -6.30 5.39
C VAL A 154 -0.89 -5.64 5.77
N GLY A 155 -0.80 -4.34 5.51
CA GLY A 155 0.27 -3.48 6.00
C GLY A 155 -0.30 -2.48 6.98
N MET A 156 0.47 -2.18 8.03
CA MET A 156 0.03 -1.30 9.11
C MET A 156 1.16 -0.33 9.44
N PHE A 157 0.88 0.96 9.28
CA PHE A 157 1.80 2.01 9.68
C PHE A 157 1.10 3.04 10.54
N SER A 158 1.71 3.40 11.67
CA SER A 158 1.19 4.46 12.53
C SER A 158 1.52 5.82 11.94
N ALA A 159 0.49 6.62 11.62
CA ALA A 159 0.66 7.98 11.16
C ALA A 159 1.27 8.85 12.28
N LYS A 160 2.60 8.95 12.31
CA LYS A 160 3.29 9.77 13.32
C LYS A 160 3.41 11.24 12.91
N ARG A 161 3.41 11.56 11.61
CA ARG A 161 3.61 12.93 11.09
C ARG A 161 3.03 13.21 9.70
N ASN A 162 3.33 12.37 8.71
CA ASN A 162 2.88 12.57 7.33
C ASN A 162 1.89 11.46 6.95
N GLU A 163 0.69 11.87 6.57
CA GLU A 163 -0.39 10.96 6.23
C GLU A 163 -0.15 10.22 4.91
N ASN A 164 0.42 10.91 3.91
CA ASN A 164 0.79 10.28 2.63
C ASN A 164 1.86 9.22 2.83
N ASP A 165 2.87 9.53 3.65
CA ASP A 165 3.92 8.59 4.02
C ASP A 165 3.35 7.36 4.74
N ALA A 166 2.37 7.57 5.63
CA ALA A 166 1.71 6.48 6.34
C ALA A 166 0.88 5.57 5.42
N TRP A 167 0.07 6.16 4.53
CA TRP A 167 -0.70 5.40 3.55
C TRP A 167 0.22 4.64 2.58
N LYS A 168 1.25 5.31 2.06
CA LYS A 168 2.23 4.72 1.16
C LYS A 168 2.96 3.55 1.82
N THR A 169 3.45 3.76 3.03
CA THR A 169 4.19 2.71 3.77
C THR A 169 3.28 1.54 4.11
N ALA A 170 2.03 1.78 4.49
CA ALA A 170 1.07 0.71 4.75
C ALA A 170 0.77 -0.11 3.48
N GLU A 171 0.60 0.55 2.33
CA GLU A 171 0.43 -0.12 1.04
C GLU A 171 1.66 -0.96 0.66
N GLU A 172 2.87 -0.41 0.78
CA GLU A 172 4.11 -1.13 0.48
C GLU A 172 4.31 -2.35 1.39
N GLN A 173 4.01 -2.22 2.68
CA GLN A 173 4.05 -3.33 3.62
C GLN A 173 3.04 -4.44 3.29
N ALA A 174 1.83 -4.07 2.84
CA ALA A 174 0.83 -5.05 2.43
C ALA A 174 1.34 -5.88 1.24
N ILE A 175 1.95 -5.22 0.26
CA ILE A 175 2.52 -5.86 -0.93
C ILE A 175 3.72 -6.72 -0.56
N PHE A 176 4.63 -6.20 0.27
CA PHE A 176 5.77 -6.97 0.75
C PHE A 176 5.32 -8.22 1.52
N THR A 177 4.24 -8.12 2.28
CA THR A 177 3.63 -9.27 2.98
C THR A 177 3.09 -10.31 2.00
N ILE A 178 2.44 -9.90 0.90
CA ILE A 178 2.03 -10.81 -0.17
C ILE A 178 3.24 -11.53 -0.76
N LEU A 179 4.26 -10.77 -1.19
CA LEU A 179 5.44 -11.31 -1.86
C LEU A 179 6.22 -12.30 -0.99
N THR A 180 6.45 -11.95 0.28
CA THR A 180 7.23 -12.79 1.21
C THR A 180 6.49 -14.08 1.55
N ASN A 181 5.18 -14.05 1.80
CA ASN A 181 4.41 -15.26 2.08
C ASN A 181 4.31 -16.16 0.85
N MET A 182 4.17 -15.60 -0.36
CA MET A 182 4.23 -16.38 -1.60
C MET A 182 5.61 -17.01 -1.79
N ALA A 183 6.69 -16.24 -1.64
CA ALA A 183 8.06 -16.73 -1.81
C ALA A 183 8.43 -17.84 -0.81
N VAL A 184 8.10 -17.67 0.48
CA VAL A 184 8.31 -18.70 1.52
C VAL A 184 7.50 -19.96 1.20
N SER A 185 6.28 -19.83 0.70
CA SER A 185 5.47 -20.97 0.28
C SER A 185 6.13 -21.75 -0.87
N TYR A 186 6.77 -21.06 -1.83
CA TYR A 186 7.58 -21.72 -2.87
C TYR A 186 8.88 -22.34 -2.35
N HIS A 187 9.48 -21.78 -1.31
CA HIS A 187 10.68 -22.36 -0.69
C HIS A 187 10.35 -23.58 0.17
N ARG A 188 9.08 -23.75 0.59
CA ARG A 188 8.56 -24.93 1.29
C ARG A 188 7.86 -25.90 0.33
N ILE A 189 8.63 -26.61 -0.50
CA ILE A 189 8.06 -27.69 -1.32
C ILE A 189 7.86 -28.93 -0.45
N LYS A 190 6.60 -29.29 -0.17
CA LYS A 190 6.24 -30.60 0.41
C LYS A 190 6.11 -31.62 -0.73
N ILE A 191 7.15 -32.43 -0.95
CA ILE A 191 7.07 -33.57 -1.87
C ILE A 191 6.35 -34.71 -1.13
N LEU A 192 5.15 -35.05 -1.56
CA LEU A 192 4.42 -36.23 -1.10
C LEU A 192 4.89 -37.43 -1.91
N ASN A 193 5.70 -38.31 -1.31
CA ASN A 193 6.02 -39.60 -1.90
C ASN A 193 4.91 -40.59 -1.55
N GLN A 194 4.21 -41.10 -2.56
CA GLN A 194 3.35 -42.28 -2.40
C GLN A 194 4.18 -43.54 -2.65
N ASP A 195 4.19 -44.44 -1.67
CA ASP A 195 4.65 -45.83 -1.83
C ASP A 195 3.62 -46.60 -2.69
N GLU A 196 4.09 -47.58 -3.47
CA GLU A 196 3.27 -48.48 -4.32
C GLU A 196 2.12 -49.20 -3.57
N SER A 197 2.11 -49.18 -2.24
CA SER A 197 1.06 -49.71 -1.35
C SER A 197 0.01 -48.69 -0.92
N GLY A 198 0.06 -47.44 -1.39
CA GLY A 198 -0.96 -46.41 -1.15
C GLY A 198 -0.98 -45.81 0.26
N ARG A 199 0.05 -46.05 1.08
CA ARG A 199 0.21 -45.39 2.40
C ARG A 199 1.16 -44.19 2.26
N GLN A 200 0.82 -43.08 2.91
CA GLN A 200 1.66 -41.88 2.94
C GLN A 200 3.01 -42.21 3.58
N ALA A 201 4.07 -42.22 2.78
CA ALA A 201 5.43 -42.33 3.26
C ALA A 201 5.97 -40.90 3.51
N ALA A 202 6.49 -40.68 4.73
CA ALA A 202 7.22 -39.52 5.26
C ALA A 202 7.29 -38.22 4.42
N TYR A 203 6.98 -37.09 5.05
CA TYR A 203 7.24 -35.77 4.48
C TYR A 203 8.74 -35.43 4.58
N GLN A 204 9.30 -34.89 3.51
CA GLN A 204 10.57 -34.17 3.55
C GLN A 204 10.27 -32.71 3.29
N GLU A 205 10.48 -31.86 4.31
CA GLU A 205 10.49 -30.41 4.13
C GLU A 205 11.86 -30.04 3.60
N ILE A 206 11.93 -29.62 2.34
CA ILE A 206 13.14 -29.05 1.77
C ILE A 206 12.99 -27.54 1.93
N SER A 207 13.80 -26.97 2.81
CA SER A 207 14.08 -25.54 2.87
C SER A 207 15.38 -25.32 2.10
N PHE A 208 15.35 -24.47 1.07
CA PHE A 208 16.54 -24.07 0.33
C PHE A 208 17.39 -23.08 1.13
#